data_AF-A0A924XLN1-F1
#
_entry.id   AF-A0A924XLN1-F1
#
_cell.length_a   1.000
_cell.length_b   1.000
_cell.length_c   1.000
_cell.angle_alpha   90.00
_cell.angle_beta   90.00
_cell.angle_gamma   90.00
#
_symmetry.space_group_name_H-M   'P 1'
#
loop_
_entity.id
_entity.type
_entity.pdbx_description
1 polymer ?
#
loop_
_entity_poly.entity_id
_entity_poly.type
_entity_poly.pdbx_seq_one_letter_code
_entity_poly.pdbx_strand_id
1 'polypeptide(L)'
;IAAAAINEVVGWVLLAGISAYATAQLSGAFVLWQAGGLVAGVLVLWFALRPFAGWLLRAMPVRDGSVPPGLMATVLCLMFALGIATNAIGIFTIFGGFAAGLLFHHHVAFVEAWRRQVGQFVLVFFLPVFFTFTGLRTNVLGLSGEDLGWLALVLTVSILGKVIPVYIAGRAVGLGHWPSVVLGSLMNTRALMELIVLNIGYDLGYLPQKTFTMLVIMAVVTTVMTGPLLQWLLPRMGHVAPERVHA
;
A
#
# COMPACT_ATOMS: atom_id res chain seq x y z
N ILE A 1 -6.02 -10.29 7.52
CA ILE A 1 -4.70 -9.59 7.59
C ILE A 1 -3.62 -10.37 6.84
N ALA A 2 -3.31 -11.63 7.18
CA ALA A 2 -2.29 -12.42 6.47
C ALA A 2 -2.50 -12.50 4.95
N ALA A 3 -3.73 -12.80 4.49
CA ALA A 3 -4.05 -12.83 3.05
C ALA A 3 -3.80 -11.47 2.36
N ALA A 4 -4.15 -10.37 3.01
CA ALA A 4 -3.87 -9.03 2.49
C ALA A 4 -2.37 -8.74 2.43
N ALA A 5 -1.60 -9.11 3.47
CA ALA A 5 -0.15 -8.92 3.47
C ALA A 5 0.54 -9.71 2.35
N ILE A 6 0.11 -10.95 2.10
CA ILE A 6 0.63 -11.76 0.97
C ILE A 6 0.27 -11.10 -0.36
N ASN A 7 -0.98 -10.63 -0.52
CA ASN A 7 -1.40 -9.90 -1.72
C ASN A 7 -0.53 -8.66 -1.98
N GLU A 8 -0.22 -7.89 -0.94
CA GLU A 8 0.68 -6.73 -1.06
C GLU A 8 2.07 -7.15 -1.53
N VAL A 9 2.69 -8.16 -0.90
CA VAL A 9 4.01 -8.65 -1.29
C VAL A 9 4.03 -9.10 -2.75
N VAL A 10 3.03 -9.87 -3.17
CA VAL A 10 2.90 -10.32 -4.57
C VAL A 10 2.72 -9.13 -5.51
N GLY A 11 1.86 -8.17 -5.15
CA GLY A 11 1.65 -6.95 -5.93
C GLY A 11 2.94 -6.15 -6.16
N TRP A 12 3.77 -6.01 -5.13
CA TRP A 12 5.07 -5.34 -5.25
C TRP A 12 6.07 -6.10 -6.11
N VAL A 13 6.12 -7.43 -5.99
CA VAL A 13 6.97 -8.26 -6.85
C VAL A 13 6.55 -8.14 -8.30
N LEU A 14 5.25 -8.17 -8.58
CA LEU A 14 4.71 -7.99 -9.93
C LEU A 14 5.03 -6.60 -10.47
N LEU A 15 4.85 -5.55 -9.68
CA LEU A 15 5.16 -4.18 -10.10
C LEU A 15 6.66 -4.00 -10.38
N ALA A 16 7.52 -4.54 -9.52
CA ALA A 16 8.97 -4.53 -9.75
C ALA A 16 9.32 -5.25 -11.05
N GLY A 17 8.70 -6.41 -11.30
CA GLY A 17 8.87 -7.16 -12.56
C GLY A 17 8.39 -6.39 -13.79
N ILE A 18 7.21 -5.79 -13.73
CA ILE A 18 6.65 -4.99 -14.84
C ILE A 18 7.53 -3.75 -15.10
N SER A 19 7.97 -3.07 -14.04
CA SER A 19 8.86 -1.91 -14.16
C SER A 19 10.20 -2.28 -14.81
N ALA A 20 10.81 -3.38 -14.37
CA ALA A 20 12.04 -3.90 -14.95
C ALA A 20 11.88 -4.28 -16.43
N TYR A 21 10.75 -4.89 -16.79
CA TYR A 21 10.43 -5.23 -18.18
C TYR A 21 10.17 -3.98 -19.04
N ALA A 22 9.33 -3.07 -18.56
CA ALA A 22 8.84 -1.92 -19.32
C ALA A 22 9.91 -0.83 -19.52
N THR A 23 10.94 -0.79 -18.69
CA THR A 23 12.07 0.14 -18.86
C THR A 23 12.95 -0.24 -20.06
N ALA A 24 12.75 -1.41 -20.70
CA ALA A 24 13.43 -1.88 -21.92
C ALA A 24 14.97 -1.76 -21.90
N GLN A 25 15.56 -1.58 -20.72
CA GLN A 25 16.98 -1.70 -20.46
C GLN A 25 17.26 -3.05 -19.82
N LEU A 26 16.86 -4.13 -20.51
CA LEU A 26 17.37 -5.48 -20.24
C LEU A 26 18.88 -5.59 -20.58
N SER A 27 19.65 -4.53 -20.33
CA SER A 27 21.08 -4.66 -20.19
C SER A 27 21.31 -5.46 -18.90
N GLY A 28 22.04 -6.57 -19.01
CA GLY A 28 22.39 -7.37 -17.83
C GLY A 28 23.06 -6.53 -16.75
N ALA A 29 23.75 -5.44 -17.14
CA ALA A 29 24.35 -4.47 -16.23
C ALA A 29 23.33 -3.72 -15.37
N PHE A 30 22.21 -3.25 -15.94
CA PHE A 30 21.18 -2.53 -15.18
C PHE A 30 20.44 -3.46 -14.22
N VAL A 31 20.10 -4.67 -14.67
CA VAL A 31 19.49 -5.69 -13.81
C VAL A 31 20.44 -6.09 -12.67
N LEU A 32 21.74 -6.25 -12.96
CA LEU A 32 22.75 -6.54 -11.95
C LEU A 32 22.96 -5.38 -10.98
N TRP A 33 22.89 -4.13 -11.45
CA TRP A 33 22.92 -2.94 -10.61
C TRP A 33 21.72 -2.88 -9.67
N GLN A 34 20.50 -3.11 -10.17
CA GLN A 34 19.29 -3.16 -9.34
C GLN A 34 19.33 -4.30 -8.33
N ALA A 35 19.68 -5.51 -8.77
CA ALA A 35 19.77 -6.68 -7.89
C ALA A 35 20.88 -6.51 -6.84
N GLY A 36 22.06 -6.06 -7.26
CA GLY A 36 23.19 -5.77 -6.38
C GLY A 36 22.87 -4.65 -5.39
N GLY A 37 22.22 -3.58 -5.85
CA GLY A 37 21.76 -2.47 -5.02
C GLY A 37 20.69 -2.90 -4.01
N LEU A 38 19.78 -3.80 -4.38
CA LEU A 38 18.80 -4.37 -3.46
C LEU A 38 19.47 -5.22 -2.38
N VAL A 39 20.36 -6.13 -2.77
CA VAL A 39 21.11 -6.98 -1.82
C VAL A 39 21.96 -6.12 -0.90
N ALA A 40 22.73 -5.18 -1.44
CA ALA A 40 23.53 -4.25 -0.67
C ALA A 40 22.66 -3.41 0.27
N GLY A 41 21.51 -2.91 -0.20
CA GLY A 41 20.54 -2.17 0.59
C GLY A 41 20.01 -2.99 1.77
N VAL A 42 19.65 -4.26 1.55
CA VAL A 42 19.21 -5.19 2.62
C VAL A 42 20.34 -5.44 3.62
N LEU A 43 21.58 -5.66 3.14
CA LEU A 43 22.74 -5.84 4.01
C LEU A 43 23.02 -4.59 4.87
N VAL A 44 22.98 -3.40 4.26
CA VAL A 44 23.14 -2.12 4.96
C VAL A 44 22.02 -1.91 5.98
N LEU A 45 20.76 -2.21 5.60
CA LEU A 45 19.63 -2.14 6.52
C LEU A 45 19.83 -3.05 7.73
N TRP A 46 20.24 -4.30 7.50
CA TRP A 46 20.37 -5.29 8.56
C TRP A 46 21.60 -5.08 9.46
N PHE A 47 22.77 -4.81 8.88
CA PHE A 47 24.03 -4.78 9.61
C PHE A 47 24.47 -3.39 10.08
N ALA A 48 24.05 -2.31 9.40
CA ALA A 48 24.45 -0.95 9.76
C ALA A 48 23.28 -0.15 10.34
N LEU A 49 22.16 -0.06 9.61
CA LEU A 49 21.08 0.85 9.98
C LEU A 49 20.23 0.31 11.13
N ARG A 50 20.05 -1.01 11.26
CA ARG A 50 19.34 -1.61 12.39
C ARG A 50 20.07 -1.39 13.73
N PRO A 51 21.38 -1.68 13.89
CA PRO A 51 22.07 -1.34 15.14
C PRO A 51 22.18 0.17 15.35
N PHE A 52 22.30 0.97 14.27
CA PHE A 52 22.24 2.43 14.37
C PHE A 52 20.89 2.93 14.91
N ALA A 53 19.76 2.40 14.43
CA ALA A 53 18.43 2.72 14.95
C ALA A 53 18.31 2.37 16.45
N GLY A 54 18.80 1.20 16.86
CA GLY A 54 18.83 0.81 18.26
C GLY A 54 19.78 1.65 19.13
N TRP A 55 20.89 2.15 18.56
CA TRP A 55 21.77 3.12 19.22
C TRP A 55 21.08 4.49 19.35
N LEU A 56 20.43 4.96 18.29
CA LEU A 56 19.74 6.25 18.25
C LEU A 56 18.65 6.33 19.32
N LEU A 57 17.85 5.27 19.47
CA LEU A 57 16.81 5.18 20.50
C LEU A 57 17.37 5.08 21.92
N ARG A 58 18.59 4.57 22.11
CA ARG A 58 19.26 4.58 23.42
C ARG A 58 19.85 5.95 23.76
N ALA A 59 20.41 6.63 22.76
CA ALA A 59 20.98 7.98 22.91
C ALA A 59 19.89 9.04 23.11
N MET A 60 18.76 8.91 22.43
CA MET A 60 17.61 9.80 22.51
C MET A 60 16.34 9.01 22.84
N PRO A 61 16.20 8.52 24.09
CA PRO A 61 15.07 7.69 24.46
C PRO A 61 13.75 8.47 24.36
N VAL A 62 12.70 7.74 23.98
CA VAL A 62 11.32 8.22 24.07
C VAL A 62 11.02 8.49 25.55
N ARG A 63 10.59 9.71 25.87
CA ARG A 63 10.22 10.13 27.23
C ARG A 63 8.75 10.48 27.25
N ASP A 64 8.02 9.99 28.24
CA ASP A 64 6.59 10.27 28.44
C ASP A 64 5.72 9.97 27.20
N GLY A 65 6.09 8.95 26.43
CA GLY A 65 5.38 8.57 25.20
C GLY A 65 5.52 9.59 24.06
N SER A 66 6.52 10.47 24.13
CA SER A 66 6.80 11.51 23.14
C SER A 66 8.16 11.27 22.47
N VAL A 67 8.24 11.46 21.15
CA VAL A 67 9.49 11.40 20.39
C VAL A 67 10.20 12.77 20.56
N PRO A 68 11.45 12.81 21.05
CA PRO A 68 12.20 14.06 21.15
C PRO A 68 12.39 14.72 19.77
N PRO A 69 12.41 16.06 19.65
CA PRO A 69 12.57 16.74 18.37
C PRO A 69 13.82 16.32 17.57
N GLY A 70 14.95 16.09 18.26
CA GLY A 70 16.18 15.62 17.62
C GLY A 70 16.06 14.22 17.03
N LEU A 71 15.37 13.31 17.73
CA LEU A 71 15.10 11.96 17.22
C LEU A 71 14.14 12.02 16.03
N MET A 72 13.08 12.82 16.12
CA MET A 72 12.13 13.06 15.03
C MET A 72 12.84 13.53 13.76
N ALA A 73 13.64 14.59 13.87
CA ALA A 73 14.39 15.14 12.75
C ALA A 73 15.34 14.10 12.15
N THR A 74 16.06 13.34 12.99
CA THR A 74 16.99 12.31 12.53
C THR A 74 16.27 11.20 11.77
N VAL A 75 15.12 10.73 12.27
CA VAL A 75 14.32 9.69 11.60
C VAL A 75 13.77 10.20 10.28
N LEU A 76 13.31 11.45 10.20
CA LEU A 76 12.86 12.06 8.94
C LEU A 76 14.01 12.17 7.93
N CYS A 77 15.19 12.66 8.35
CA CYS A 77 16.38 12.70 7.50
C CYS A 77 16.77 11.31 6.99
N LEU A 78 16.75 10.30 7.87
CA LEU A 78 17.03 8.91 7.49
C LEU A 78 15.99 8.39 6.48
N MET A 79 14.71 8.69 6.68
CA MET A 79 13.63 8.31 5.76
C MET A 79 13.83 8.93 4.37
N PHE A 80 14.17 10.22 4.29
CA PHE A 80 14.47 10.88 3.01
C PHE A 80 15.74 10.32 2.36
N ALA A 81 16.80 10.10 3.14
CA ALA A 81 18.04 9.51 2.62
C ALA A 81 17.81 8.12 2.04
N LEU A 82 17.02 7.28 2.72
CA LEU A 82 16.62 5.96 2.22
C LEU A 82 15.76 6.07 0.96
N GLY A 83 14.83 7.03 0.90
CA GLY A 83 14.05 7.31 -0.31
C GLY A 83 14.94 7.65 -1.50
N ILE A 84 15.86 8.61 -1.33
CA ILE A 84 16.82 9.03 -2.36
C ILE A 84 17.70 7.84 -2.80
N ALA A 85 18.21 7.06 -1.84
CA ALA A 85 19.04 5.89 -2.13
C ALA A 85 18.25 4.84 -2.94
N THR A 86 17.01 4.52 -2.57
CA THR A 86 16.18 3.58 -3.33
C THR A 86 15.90 4.07 -4.74
N ASN A 87 15.60 5.36 -4.91
CA ASN A 87 15.38 5.97 -6.22
C ASN A 87 16.65 5.94 -7.10
N ALA A 88 17.83 6.17 -6.51
CA ALA A 88 19.11 6.11 -7.23
C ALA A 88 19.45 4.69 -7.72
N ILE A 89 18.96 3.65 -7.03
CA ILE A 89 19.09 2.25 -7.47
C ILE A 89 18.09 1.93 -8.59
N GLY A 90 17.13 2.80 -8.87
CA GLY A 90 16.05 2.57 -9.84
C GLY A 90 14.85 1.81 -9.26
N ILE A 91 14.68 1.87 -7.93
CA ILE A 91 13.54 1.32 -7.19
C ILE A 91 12.63 2.48 -6.77
N PHE A 92 11.32 2.24 -6.59
CA PHE A 92 10.39 3.28 -6.15
C PHE A 92 10.78 3.86 -4.77
N THR A 93 10.83 5.19 -4.68
CA THR A 93 11.17 5.96 -3.46
C THR A 93 10.38 5.53 -2.22
N ILE A 94 9.15 5.07 -2.40
CA ILE A 94 8.29 4.59 -1.30
C ILE A 94 8.92 3.44 -0.50
N PHE A 95 9.72 2.58 -1.17
CA PHE A 95 10.41 1.50 -0.49
C PHE A 95 11.46 1.99 0.50
N GLY A 96 12.07 3.15 0.27
CA GLY A 96 12.98 3.77 1.24
C GLY A 96 12.25 4.20 2.51
N GLY A 97 11.05 4.76 2.37
CA GLY A 97 10.18 5.08 3.50
C GLY A 97 9.71 3.84 4.26
N PHE A 98 9.33 2.78 3.54
CA PHE A 98 9.00 1.48 4.13
C PHE A 98 10.19 0.87 4.90
N ALA A 99 11.39 0.91 4.31
CA ALA A 99 12.61 0.44 4.94
C ALA A 99 12.90 1.19 6.25
N ALA A 100 12.71 2.52 6.27
CA ALA A 100 12.81 3.31 7.49
C ALA A 100 11.84 2.83 8.56
N GLY A 101 10.57 2.57 8.20
CA GLY A 101 9.57 2.00 9.13
C GLY A 101 9.97 0.62 9.67
N LEU A 102 10.54 -0.24 8.82
CA LEU A 102 11.02 -1.56 9.22
C LEU A 102 12.18 -1.47 10.23
N LEU A 103 13.07 -0.49 10.13
CA LEU A 103 14.17 -0.33 11.10
C LEU A 103 13.67 -0.16 12.54
N PHE A 104 12.54 0.53 12.72
CA PHE A 104 12.02 0.86 14.04
C PHE A 104 10.87 -0.04 14.51
N HIS A 105 10.38 -0.97 13.68
CA HIS A 105 9.15 -1.73 13.97
C HIS A 105 9.22 -2.58 15.25
N HIS A 106 10.42 -3.02 15.66
CA HIS A 106 10.63 -3.80 16.88
C HIS A 106 10.56 -2.95 18.16
N HIS A 107 10.62 -1.62 18.04
CA HIS A 107 10.64 -0.69 19.16
C HIS A 107 9.24 -0.13 19.43
N VAL A 108 8.41 -0.93 20.11
CA VAL A 108 6.98 -0.65 20.34
C VAL A 108 6.73 0.75 20.92
N ALA A 109 7.48 1.14 21.95
CA ALA A 109 7.34 2.46 22.57
C ALA A 109 7.59 3.64 21.60
N PHE A 110 8.57 3.49 20.69
CA PHE A 110 8.82 4.47 19.64
C PHE A 110 7.71 4.48 18.59
N VAL A 111 7.27 3.32 18.13
CA VAL A 111 6.20 3.20 17.14
C VAL A 111 4.91 3.84 17.65
N GLU A 112 4.56 3.63 18.91
CA GLU A 112 3.39 4.26 19.54
C GLU A 112 3.54 5.78 19.65
N ALA A 113 4.69 6.28 20.10
CA ALA A 113 4.97 7.71 20.21
C ALA A 113 4.94 8.39 18.83
N TRP A 114 5.56 7.77 17.83
CA TRP A 114 5.55 8.23 16.44
C TRP A 114 4.13 8.26 15.86
N ARG A 115 3.33 7.22 16.09
CA ARG A 115 1.93 7.16 15.63
C ARG A 115 1.08 8.27 16.26
N ARG A 116 1.31 8.60 17.53
CA ARG A 116 0.60 9.69 18.21
C ARG A 116 0.97 11.07 17.65
N GLN A 117 2.24 11.33 17.40
CA GLN A 117 2.71 12.65 16.98
C GLN A 117 2.63 12.86 15.46
N VAL A 118 3.16 11.92 14.67
CA VAL A 118 3.25 12.02 13.21
C VAL A 118 2.05 11.36 12.53
N GLY A 119 1.59 10.23 13.07
CA GLY A 119 0.52 9.45 12.46
C GLY A 119 -0.77 10.27 12.28
N GLN A 120 -1.18 11.03 13.29
CA GLN A 120 -2.35 11.90 13.20
C GLN A 120 -2.18 12.99 12.11
N PHE A 121 -1.00 13.61 12.04
CA PHE A 121 -0.72 14.59 11.01
C PHE A 121 -0.76 13.97 9.60
N VAL A 122 -0.20 12.77 9.43
CA VAL A 122 -0.26 12.04 8.15
C VAL A 122 -1.70 11.73 7.75
N LEU A 123 -2.56 11.33 8.70
CA LEU A 123 -3.96 11.02 8.43
C LEU A 123 -4.79 12.26 8.09
N VAL A 124 -4.52 13.40 8.71
CA VAL A 124 -5.32 14.63 8.51
C VAL A 124 -4.81 15.48 7.35
N PHE A 125 -3.51 15.46 7.07
CA PHE A 125 -2.89 16.31 6.05
C PHE A 125 -2.49 15.53 4.80
N PHE A 126 -1.55 14.60 4.92
CA PHE A 126 -0.98 13.90 3.76
C PHE A 126 -1.97 12.97 3.07
N LEU A 127 -2.81 12.28 3.83
CA LEU A 127 -3.77 11.32 3.30
C LEU A 127 -4.84 12.00 2.42
N PRO A 128 -5.53 13.08 2.85
CA PRO A 128 -6.43 13.82 1.95
C PRO A 128 -5.72 14.38 0.73
N VAL A 129 -4.52 14.96 0.89
CA VAL A 129 -3.74 15.49 -0.24
C VAL A 129 -3.45 14.40 -1.29
N PHE A 130 -3.06 13.20 -0.85
CA PHE A 130 -2.83 12.05 -1.75
C PHE A 130 -4.09 11.67 -2.55
N PHE A 131 -5.25 11.61 -1.89
CA PHE A 131 -6.51 11.30 -2.55
C PHE A 131 -6.95 12.42 -3.50
N THR A 132 -6.82 13.68 -3.10
CA THR A 132 -7.12 14.84 -3.96
C THR A 132 -6.23 14.84 -5.19
N PHE A 133 -4.93 14.59 -5.03
CA PHE A 133 -3.99 14.52 -6.14
C PHE A 133 -4.38 13.42 -7.16
N THR A 134 -4.71 12.24 -6.66
CA THR A 134 -5.18 11.13 -7.50
C THR A 134 -6.51 11.47 -8.18
N GLY A 135 -7.43 12.10 -7.46
CA GLY A 135 -8.72 12.56 -7.98
C GLY A 135 -8.61 13.62 -9.07
N LEU A 136 -7.72 14.62 -8.90
CA LEU A 136 -7.46 15.65 -9.90
C LEU A 136 -6.87 15.09 -11.20
N ARG A 137 -6.10 14.01 -11.11
CA ARG A 137 -5.59 13.27 -12.28
C ARG A 137 -6.66 12.40 -12.95
N THR A 138 -7.81 12.18 -12.32
CA THR A 138 -8.87 11.31 -12.83
C THR A 138 -9.80 12.11 -13.73
N ASN A 139 -9.84 11.80 -15.03
CA ASN A 139 -10.67 12.52 -15.99
C ASN A 139 -11.91 11.72 -16.36
N VAL A 140 -12.92 11.75 -15.48
CA VAL A 140 -14.19 11.04 -15.68
C VAL A 140 -14.94 11.55 -16.92
N LEU A 141 -14.88 12.85 -17.19
CA LEU A 141 -15.54 13.47 -18.34
C LEU A 141 -14.88 13.12 -19.69
N GLY A 142 -13.64 12.64 -19.66
CA GLY A 142 -12.91 12.15 -20.83
C GLY A 142 -13.26 10.72 -21.25
N LEU A 143 -14.12 10.03 -20.50
CA LEU A 143 -14.58 8.69 -20.83
C LEU A 143 -15.74 8.76 -21.84
N SER A 144 -15.62 8.01 -22.92
CA SER A 144 -16.68 7.82 -23.91
C SER A 144 -17.67 6.74 -23.48
N GLY A 145 -18.79 6.59 -24.21
CA GLY A 145 -19.79 5.54 -23.93
C GLY A 145 -19.21 4.12 -24.02
N GLU A 146 -18.26 3.88 -24.92
CA GLU A 146 -17.56 2.58 -25.02
C GLU A 146 -16.65 2.32 -23.81
N ASP A 147 -15.99 3.37 -23.29
CA ASP A 147 -15.13 3.27 -22.11
C ASP A 147 -15.93 2.88 -20.85
N LEU A 148 -17.22 3.23 -20.78
CA LEU A 148 -18.10 2.78 -19.69
C LEU A 148 -18.34 1.27 -19.72
N GLY A 149 -18.41 0.67 -20.92
CA GLY A 149 -18.49 -0.78 -21.07
C GLY A 149 -17.22 -1.48 -20.56
N TRP A 150 -16.05 -0.94 -20.90
CA TRP A 150 -14.77 -1.41 -20.36
C TRP A 150 -14.66 -1.25 -18.86
N LEU A 151 -15.13 -0.12 -18.31
CA LEU A 151 -15.16 0.11 -16.87
C LEU A 151 -16.04 -0.92 -16.15
N ALA A 152 -17.24 -1.21 -16.68
CA ALA A 152 -18.14 -2.21 -16.11
C ALA A 152 -17.52 -3.61 -16.14
N LEU A 153 -16.83 -3.95 -17.24
CA LEU A 153 -16.09 -5.21 -17.35
C LEU A 153 -14.96 -5.28 -16.32
N VAL A 154 -14.13 -4.23 -16.22
CA VAL A 154 -13.01 -4.15 -15.26
C VAL A 154 -13.51 -4.26 -13.82
N LEU A 155 -14.63 -3.60 -13.49
CA LEU A 155 -15.29 -3.73 -12.18
C LEU A 155 -15.72 -5.17 -11.91
N THR A 156 -16.42 -5.79 -12.87
CA THR A 156 -16.92 -7.16 -12.72
C THR A 156 -15.77 -8.15 -12.56
N VAL A 157 -14.76 -8.07 -13.42
CA VAL A 157 -13.56 -8.92 -13.35
C VAL A 157 -12.80 -8.69 -12.05
N SER A 158 -12.65 -7.43 -11.60
CA SER A 158 -12.00 -7.09 -10.34
C SER A 158 -12.72 -7.73 -9.14
N ILE A 159 -14.05 -7.62 -9.08
CA ILE A 159 -14.85 -8.15 -7.97
C ILE A 159 -14.81 -9.67 -7.98
N LEU A 160 -15.13 -10.30 -9.12
CA LEU A 160 -15.18 -11.75 -9.22
C LEU A 160 -13.80 -12.39 -9.04
N GLY A 161 -12.77 -11.78 -9.64
CA GLY A 161 -11.38 -12.22 -9.55
C GLY A 161 -10.80 -12.17 -8.14
N LYS A 162 -11.38 -11.37 -7.23
CA LYS A 162 -11.00 -11.34 -5.82
C LYS A 162 -11.90 -12.21 -4.95
N VAL A 163 -13.21 -12.11 -5.11
CA VAL A 163 -14.16 -12.80 -4.23
C VAL A 163 -14.15 -14.31 -4.47
N ILE A 164 -14.14 -14.76 -5.73
CA ILE A 164 -14.27 -16.19 -6.04
C ILE A 164 -13.05 -16.99 -5.55
N PRO A 165 -11.79 -16.62 -5.87
CA PRO A 165 -10.64 -17.41 -5.43
C PRO A 165 -10.51 -17.45 -3.91
N VAL A 166 -10.82 -16.33 -3.25
CA VAL A 166 -10.78 -16.22 -1.79
C VAL A 166 -11.89 -17.04 -1.14
N TYR A 167 -13.09 -17.05 -1.74
CA TYR A 167 -14.18 -17.91 -1.30
C TYR A 167 -13.80 -19.39 -1.42
N ILE A 168 -13.28 -19.81 -2.57
CA ILE A 168 -12.85 -21.19 -2.81
C ILE A 168 -11.74 -21.59 -1.82
N ALA A 169 -10.73 -20.75 -1.65
CA ALA A 169 -9.65 -21.00 -0.70
C ALA A 169 -10.17 -21.09 0.74
N GLY A 170 -11.10 -20.21 1.13
CA GLY A 170 -11.74 -20.25 2.44
C GLY A 170 -12.49 -21.55 2.67
N ARG A 171 -13.29 -22.00 1.68
CA ARG A 171 -14.01 -23.28 1.73
C ARG A 171 -13.05 -24.48 1.79
N ALA A 172 -11.94 -24.44 1.06
CA ALA A 172 -10.93 -25.50 1.05
C ALA A 172 -10.23 -25.67 2.42
N VAL A 173 -10.09 -24.59 3.18
CA VAL A 173 -9.52 -24.59 4.54
C VAL A 173 -10.60 -24.82 5.62
N GLY A 174 -11.84 -25.10 5.22
CA GLY A 174 -12.93 -25.46 6.13
C GLY A 174 -13.75 -24.29 6.67
N LEU A 175 -13.57 -23.06 6.18
CA LEU A 175 -14.42 -21.93 6.58
C LEU A 175 -15.85 -22.13 6.08
N GLY A 176 -16.85 -21.70 6.86
CA GLY A 176 -18.26 -21.68 6.47
C GLY A 176 -18.53 -20.81 5.23
N HIS A 177 -19.73 -20.93 4.64
CA HIS A 177 -20.14 -20.11 3.50
C HIS A 177 -20.04 -18.60 3.82
N TRP A 178 -20.74 -18.13 4.86
CA TRP A 178 -20.74 -16.71 5.24
C TRP A 178 -19.35 -16.17 5.60
N PRO A 179 -18.53 -16.85 6.44
CA PRO A 179 -17.14 -16.44 6.66
C PRO A 179 -16.32 -16.31 5.37
N SER A 180 -16.48 -17.24 4.43
CA SER A 180 -15.75 -17.21 3.15
C SER A 180 -16.16 -16.04 2.26
N VAL A 181 -17.46 -15.72 2.21
CA VAL A 181 -17.98 -14.56 1.46
C VAL A 181 -17.55 -13.25 2.11
N VAL A 182 -17.58 -13.15 3.44
CA VAL A 182 -17.08 -11.98 4.17
C VAL A 182 -15.59 -11.77 3.92
N LEU A 183 -14.80 -12.84 3.97
CA LEU A 183 -13.35 -12.76 3.71
C LEU A 183 -13.07 -12.32 2.27
N GLY A 184 -13.79 -12.86 1.28
CA GLY A 184 -13.72 -12.41 -0.11
C GLY A 184 -14.12 -10.94 -0.29
N SER A 185 -15.16 -10.51 0.42
CA SER A 185 -15.63 -9.11 0.41
C SER A 185 -14.59 -8.16 1.00
N LEU A 186 -13.94 -8.54 2.11
CA LEU A 186 -12.88 -7.76 2.72
C LEU A 186 -11.67 -7.58 1.79
N MET A 187 -11.37 -8.56 0.93
CA MET A 187 -10.29 -8.45 -0.06
C MET A 187 -10.60 -7.47 -1.19
N ASN A 188 -11.86 -7.05 -1.37
CA ASN A 188 -12.21 -5.97 -2.31
C ASN A 188 -11.86 -4.59 -1.78
N THR A 189 -11.63 -4.41 -0.48
CA THR A 189 -11.12 -3.12 0.03
C THR A 189 -9.80 -2.83 -0.67
N ARG A 190 -9.79 -1.81 -1.51
CA ARG A 190 -8.57 -1.39 -2.19
C ARG A 190 -7.89 -0.41 -1.26
N ALA A 191 -6.67 -0.74 -0.90
CA ALA A 191 -5.87 0.06 0.01
C ALA A 191 -5.24 1.25 -0.74
N LEU A 192 -4.66 2.17 0.03
CA LEU A 192 -3.82 3.26 -0.47
C LEU A 192 -2.72 2.77 -1.42
N MET A 193 -2.18 1.59 -1.15
CA MET A 193 -1.10 0.95 -1.89
C MET A 193 -1.41 0.86 -3.38
N GLU A 194 -2.63 0.50 -3.75
CA GLU A 194 -2.97 0.39 -5.16
C GLU A 194 -2.99 1.72 -5.89
N LEU A 195 -3.58 2.74 -5.27
CA LEU A 195 -3.60 4.07 -5.85
C LEU A 195 -2.17 4.60 -6.01
N ILE A 196 -1.25 4.23 -5.11
CA ILE A 196 0.17 4.56 -5.25
C ILE A 196 0.74 3.88 -6.49
N VAL A 197 0.49 2.58 -6.67
CA VAL A 197 0.94 1.84 -7.86
C VAL A 197 0.34 2.41 -9.16
N LEU A 198 -0.93 2.80 -9.15
CA LEU A 198 -1.58 3.43 -10.31
C LEU A 198 -0.95 4.78 -10.65
N ASN A 199 -0.68 5.62 -9.66
CA ASN A 199 -0.01 6.90 -9.89
C ASN A 199 1.40 6.69 -10.44
N ILE A 200 2.16 5.75 -9.87
CA ILE A 200 3.49 5.38 -10.37
C ILE A 200 3.41 4.91 -11.83
N GLY A 201 2.50 3.97 -12.14
CA GLY A 201 2.33 3.46 -13.50
C GLY A 201 1.90 4.55 -14.49
N TYR A 202 1.11 5.52 -14.03
CA TYR A 202 0.73 6.68 -14.82
C TYR A 202 1.91 7.65 -15.05
N ASP A 203 2.70 7.94 -14.01
CA ASP A 203 3.88 8.80 -14.09
C ASP A 203 4.97 8.23 -15.00
N LEU A 204 5.10 6.90 -15.05
CA LEU A 204 5.98 6.20 -15.98
C LEU A 204 5.44 6.16 -17.42
N GLY A 205 4.22 6.67 -17.66
CA GLY A 205 3.57 6.67 -18.97
C GLY A 205 3.02 5.31 -19.40
N TYR A 206 2.99 4.32 -18.50
CA TYR A 206 2.51 2.96 -18.80
C TYR A 206 0.99 2.85 -18.80
N LEU A 207 0.31 3.76 -18.10
CA LEU A 207 -1.15 3.82 -18.06
C LEU A 207 -1.63 5.03 -18.86
N PRO A 208 -2.32 4.81 -20.00
CA PRO A 208 -3.03 5.89 -20.67
C PRO A 208 -4.07 6.53 -19.74
N GLN A 209 -4.35 7.82 -19.91
CA GLN A 209 -5.27 8.61 -19.08
C GLN A 209 -6.62 7.92 -18.85
N LYS A 210 -7.19 7.31 -19.89
CA LYS A 210 -8.48 6.58 -19.80
C LYS A 210 -8.38 5.35 -18.91
N THR A 211 -7.33 4.54 -19.08
CA THR A 211 -7.09 3.33 -18.28
C THR A 211 -6.82 3.69 -16.82
N PHE A 212 -6.00 4.71 -16.56
CA PHE A 212 -5.78 5.22 -15.21
C PHE A 212 -7.10 5.63 -14.55
N THR A 213 -7.90 6.44 -15.25
CA THR A 213 -9.22 6.91 -14.78
C THR A 213 -10.13 5.73 -14.44
N MET A 214 -10.24 4.73 -15.32
CA MET A 214 -11.07 3.55 -15.08
C MET A 214 -10.58 2.72 -13.87
N LEU A 215 -9.27 2.54 -13.71
CA LEU A 215 -8.70 1.80 -12.57
C LEU A 215 -8.89 2.55 -11.24
N VAL A 216 -8.78 3.87 -11.23
CA VAL A 216 -9.08 4.69 -10.04
C VAL A 216 -10.56 4.59 -9.68
N ILE A 217 -11.48 4.74 -10.64
CA ILE A 217 -12.92 4.57 -10.39
C ILE A 217 -13.20 3.18 -9.83
N MET A 218 -12.64 2.14 -10.46
CA MET A 218 -12.79 0.76 -9.97
C MET A 218 -12.30 0.60 -8.52
N ALA A 219 -11.13 1.16 -8.17
CA ALA A 219 -10.58 1.08 -6.82
C ALA A 219 -11.48 1.78 -5.78
N VAL A 220 -12.02 2.95 -6.12
CA VAL A 220 -12.95 3.69 -5.24
C VAL A 220 -14.26 2.94 -5.09
N VAL A 221 -14.88 2.51 -6.19
CA VAL A 221 -16.18 1.81 -6.18
C VAL A 221 -16.10 0.51 -5.37
N THR A 222 -15.07 -0.31 -5.59
CA THR A 222 -14.91 -1.58 -4.85
C THR A 222 -14.67 -1.36 -3.36
N THR A 223 -13.99 -0.28 -2.98
CA THR A 223 -13.78 0.11 -1.58
C THR A 223 -15.07 0.57 -0.93
N VAL A 224 -15.80 1.49 -1.56
CA VAL A 224 -17.09 2.00 -1.07
C VAL A 224 -18.11 0.87 -0.97
N MET A 225 -18.14 -0.05 -1.93
CA MET A 225 -19.03 -1.21 -1.95
C MET A 225 -18.82 -2.15 -0.75
N THR A 226 -17.59 -2.25 -0.25
CA THR A 226 -17.28 -3.22 0.81
C THR A 226 -17.97 -2.88 2.13
N GLY A 227 -18.13 -1.59 2.48
CA GLY A 227 -18.79 -1.16 3.72
C GLY A 227 -20.24 -1.66 3.84
N PRO A 228 -21.13 -1.31 2.89
CA PRO A 228 -22.51 -1.82 2.86
C PRO A 228 -22.59 -3.34 2.78
N LEU A 229 -21.71 -3.98 2.00
CA LEU A 229 -21.69 -5.42 1.86
C LEU A 229 -21.38 -6.12 3.20
N LEU A 230 -20.45 -5.59 3.98
CA LEU A 230 -20.15 -6.11 5.32
C LEU A 230 -21.30 -5.89 6.30
N GLN A 231 -21.97 -4.73 6.26
CA GLN A 231 -23.16 -4.49 7.10
C GLN A 231 -24.26 -5.52 6.85
N TRP A 232 -24.39 -5.99 5.60
CA TRP A 232 -25.37 -7.02 5.23
C TRP A 232 -24.91 -8.45 5.54
N LEU A 233 -23.62 -8.75 5.41
CA LEU A 233 -23.08 -10.10 5.59
C LEU A 233 -22.79 -10.46 7.07
N LEU A 234 -22.34 -9.51 7.89
CA LEU A 234 -21.98 -9.76 9.30
C LEU A 234 -23.15 -10.30 10.15
N PRO A 235 -24.39 -9.78 10.02
CA PRO A 235 -25.55 -10.35 10.73
C PRO A 235 -25.80 -11.82 10.37
N ARG A 236 -25.48 -12.24 9.15
CA ARG A 236 -25.62 -13.64 8.69
C ARG A 236 -24.58 -14.58 9.29
N MET A 237 -23.52 -14.03 9.89
CA MET A 237 -22.54 -14.75 10.71
C MET A 237 -22.86 -14.72 12.21
N GLY A 238 -24.03 -14.21 12.61
CA GLY A 238 -24.37 -14.01 14.02
C GLY A 238 -23.52 -12.94 14.72
N HIS A 239 -22.82 -12.10 13.96
CA HIS A 239 -22.06 -10.97 14.49
C HIS A 239 -22.91 -9.70 14.40
N VAL A 240 -22.91 -8.90 15.46
CA VAL A 240 -23.57 -7.59 15.44
C VAL A 240 -22.81 -6.70 14.46
N ALA A 241 -23.50 -6.13 13.48
CA ALA A 241 -22.88 -5.18 12.56
C ALA A 241 -22.30 -4.01 13.39
N PRO A 242 -21.06 -3.57 13.14
CA PRO A 242 -20.49 -2.45 13.88
C PRO A 242 -21.42 -1.25 13.72
N GLU A 243 -21.86 -0.67 14.86
CA GLU A 243 -22.74 0.49 14.87
C GLU A 243 -22.19 1.56 13.94
N ARG A 244 -23.07 2.16 13.14
CA ARG A 244 -22.73 3.34 12.37
C ARG A 244 -22.30 4.39 13.40
N VAL A 245 -21.02 4.76 13.42
CA VAL A 245 -20.58 5.95 14.15
C VAL A 245 -21.33 7.11 13.51
N HIS A 246 -22.41 7.52 14.16
CA HIS A 246 -23.12 8.74 13.82
C HIS A 246 -22.12 9.87 14.04
N ALA A 247 -21.57 10.38 12.94
CA ALA A 247 -20.80 11.62 12.90
C ALA A 247 -21.74 12.81 13.11
#